data_AF-X1RJ87-F1
#
_entry.id   AF-X1RJ87-F1
#
_cell.length_a   1.000
_cell.length_b   1.000
_cell.length_c   1.000
_cell.angle_alpha   90.00
_cell.angle_beta   90.00
_cell.angle_gamma   90.00
#
_symmetry.space_group_name_H-M   'P 1'
#
loop_
_entity.id
_entity.type
_entity.pdbx_description
1 polymer ?
#
loop_
_entity_poly.entity_id
_entity_poly.type
_entity_poly.pdbx_seq_one_letter_code
_entity_poly.pdbx_strand_id
1 'polypeptide(L)' 'MVQTDNGKKDQMQLNLTREQVTETIISDLIQAGVLLRGEAERYRKILATYDNVTMLKVLLSAHELREAGGGEIITP' A
#
# COMPACT_ATOMS: atom_id res chain seq x y z
N MET A 1 -15.22 7.88 33.85
CA MET A 1 -14.79 6.69 33.09
C MET A 1 -14.16 7.18 31.80
N VAL A 2 -12.85 7.02 31.64
CA VAL A 2 -12.14 7.46 30.43
C VAL A 2 -12.29 6.34 29.40
N GLN A 3 -13.11 6.57 28.36
CA GLN A 3 -13.11 5.73 27.17
C GLN A 3 -11.79 5.97 26.44
N THR A 4 -10.83 5.09 26.66
CA THR A 4 -9.63 4.95 25.83
C THR A 4 -9.98 3.94 24.75
N ASP A 5 -10.78 4.37 23.78
CA ASP A 5 -10.96 3.61 22.55
C ASP A 5 -9.76 3.92 21.65
N ASN A 6 -8.61 3.33 21.97
CA ASN A 6 -7.52 3.21 21.02
C ASN A 6 -8.01 2.22 19.97
N GLY A 7 -8.76 2.74 18.98
CA GLY A 7 -9.23 2.00 17.83
C GLY A 7 -8.10 1.12 17.35
N LYS A 8 -8.32 -0.20 17.41
CA LYS A 8 -7.37 -1.19 16.95
C LYS A 8 -7.16 -0.95 15.46
N LYS A 9 -6.19 -0.11 15.12
CA LYS A 9 -5.58 -0.11 13.80
C LYS A 9 -5.06 -1.52 13.65
N ASP A 10 -5.72 -2.29 12.78
CA ASP A 10 -5.34 -3.66 12.44
C ASP A 10 -3.82 -3.68 12.29
N GLN A 11 -3.14 -4.40 13.18
CA GLN A 11 -1.69 -4.48 13.14
C GLN A 11 -1.34 -5.05 11.78
N MET A 12 -0.61 -4.27 10.97
CA MET A 12 -0.22 -4.68 9.64
C MET A 12 0.57 -6.00 9.76
N GLN A 13 -0.06 -7.11 9.35
CA GLN A 13 0.58 -8.42 9.38
C GLN A 13 1.68 -8.45 8.31
N LEU A 14 2.92 -8.21 8.73
CA LEU A 14 4.10 -8.21 7.88
C LEU A 14 4.55 -9.65 7.61
N ASN A 15 3.81 -10.37 6.75
CA ASN A 15 4.37 -11.54 6.07
C ASN A 15 5.24 -11.02 4.91
N LEU A 16 6.54 -10.89 5.19
CA LEU A 16 7.52 -10.12 4.42
C LEU A 16 8.16 -10.90 3.26
N THR A 17 7.40 -11.69 2.52
CA THR A 17 7.95 -12.19 1.24
C THR A 17 7.99 -11.03 0.25
N ARG A 18 9.04 -10.98 -0.58
CA ARG A 18 9.20 -9.92 -1.58
C ARG A 18 8.01 -9.83 -2.54
N GLU A 19 7.44 -10.98 -2.87
CA GLU A 19 6.25 -11.12 -3.70
C GLU A 19 5.03 -10.49 -3.02
N GLN A 20 4.75 -10.85 -1.76
CA GLN A 20 3.64 -10.26 -1.00
C GLN A 20 3.80 -8.75 -0.82
N VAL A 21 5.01 -8.25 -0.53
CA VAL A 21 5.26 -6.81 -0.44
C VAL A 21 4.99 -6.12 -1.78
N THR A 22 5.38 -6.75 -2.89
CA THR A 22 5.11 -6.23 -4.23
C THR A 22 3.61 -6.15 -4.51
N GLU A 23 2.85 -7.20 -4.20
CA GLU A 23 1.38 -7.20 -4.35
C GLU A 23 0.72 -6.11 -3.50
N THR A 24 1.15 -5.96 -2.25
CA THR A 24 0.60 -4.95 -1.35
C THR A 24 0.86 -3.54 -1.87
N ILE A 25 2.09 -3.23 -2.31
CA ILE A 25 2.42 -1.93 -2.91
C ILE A 25 1.53 -1.65 -4.12
N ILE A 26 1.40 -2.61 -5.03
CA ILE A 26 0.59 -2.45 -6.25
C ILE A 26 -0.88 -2.19 -5.90
N SER A 27 -1.43 -3.00 -4.98
CA SER A 27 -2.82 -2.88 -4.54
C SER A 27 -3.09 -1.51 -3.90
N ASP A 28 -2.21 -1.08 -2.99
CA ASP A 28 -2.33 0.19 -2.27
C ASP A 28 -2.27 1.38 -3.23
N LEU A 29 -1.35 1.35 -4.20
CA LEU A 29 -1.25 2.42 -5.21
C LEU A 29 -2.45 2.46 -6.18
N ILE A 30 -3.03 1.30 -6.51
CA ILE A 30 -4.25 1.25 -7.32
C ILE A 30 -5.43 1.82 -6.54
N GLN A 31 -5.59 1.44 -5.28
CA GLN A 31 -6.65 1.94 -4.41
C GLN A 31 -6.53 3.45 -4.16
N ALA A 32 -5.30 3.96 -4.04
CA ALA A 32 -5.01 5.38 -3.93
C ALA A 32 -5.25 6.16 -5.24
N GLY A 33 -5.56 5.49 -6.36
CA GLY A 33 -5.71 6.12 -7.67
C GLY A 33 -4.40 6.60 -8.31
N VAL A 34 -3.25 6.20 -7.74
CA VAL A 34 -1.91 6.59 -8.21
C VAL A 34 -1.44 5.70 -9.36
N LEU A 35 -1.84 4.42 -9.35
CA LEU A 35 -1.45 3.45 -10.36
C LEU A 35 -2.70 2.91 -11.09
N LEU A 36 -2.67 2.95 -12.42
CA LEU A 36 -3.71 2.30 -13.22
C LEU A 36 -3.50 0.78 -13.24
N ARG A 37 -4.59 0.00 -13.22
CA ARG A 37 -4.51 -1.48 -13.27
C ARG A 37 -3.72 -1.99 -14.48
N GLY A 38 -3.84 -1.35 -15.64
CA GLY A 38 -3.10 -1.71 -16.85
C GLY A 38 -1.58 -1.49 -16.78
N GLU A 39 -1.11 -0.75 -15.78
CA GLU A 39 0.30 -0.43 -15.59
C GLU A 39 0.97 -1.28 -14.51
N ALA A 40 0.21 -2.13 -13.82
CA ALA A 40 0.69 -2.96 -12.72
C ALA A 40 1.90 -3.80 -13.10
N GLU A 41 1.85 -4.50 -14.23
CA GLU A 41 2.96 -5.35 -14.71
C GLU A 41 4.25 -4.57 -15.00
N ARG A 42 4.12 -3.33 -15.49
CA ARG A 42 5.28 -2.44 -15.68
C ARG A 42 5.87 -2.08 -14.33
N TYR A 43 5.02 -1.74 -13.36
CA TYR A 43 5.46 -1.33 -12.03
C TYR A 43 6.07 -2.50 -11.22
N ARG A 44 5.58 -3.73 -11.38
CA ARG A 44 6.20 -4.94 -10.80
C ARG A 44 7.66 -5.09 -11.21
N LYS A 45 7.97 -4.85 -12.49
CA LYS A 45 9.35 -4.92 -13.00
C LYS A 45 10.25 -3.86 -12.35
N ILE A 46 9.71 -2.68 -12.07
CA ILE A 46 10.43 -1.61 -11.35
C ILE A 46 10.71 -2.05 -9.91
N LEU A 47 9.69 -2.53 -9.20
CA LEU A 47 9.84 -3.02 -7.81
C LEU A 47 10.83 -4.20 -7.69
N ALA A 48 10.94 -5.04 -8.73
CA ALA A 48 11.92 -6.11 -8.78
C ALA A 48 13.38 -5.61 -8.76
N THR A 49 13.64 -4.35 -9.14
CA THR A 49 14.99 -3.75 -9.11
C THR A 49 15.39 -3.14 -7.76
N TYR A 50 14.43 -2.94 -6.85
CA TYR A 50 14.67 -2.24 -5.59
C TYR A 50 15.34 -3.15 -4.54
N ASP A 51 16.24 -2.58 -3.75
CA ASP A 51 16.72 -3.24 -2.54
C ASP A 51 15.61 -3.31 -1.47
N ASN A 52 15.85 -4.07 -0.39
CA ASN A 52 14.85 -4.30 0.65
C ASN A 52 14.49 -3.02 1.42
N VAL A 53 15.43 -2.09 1.62
CA VAL A 53 15.16 -0.82 2.32
C VAL A 53 14.29 0.07 1.45
N THR A 54 14.59 0.14 0.17
CA THR A 54 13.80 0.90 -0.81
C THR A 54 12.40 0.31 -0.94
N MET A 55 12.27 -1.03 -0.99
CA MET A 55 10.97 -1.71 -0.96
C MET A 55 10.12 -1.34 0.26
N LEU A 56 10.72 -1.32 1.45
CA LEU A 56 10.01 -0.93 2.68
C LEU A 56 9.55 0.52 2.68
N LYS A 57 10.37 1.45 2.17
CA LYS A 57 9.98 2.86 2.02
C LYS A 57 8.79 3.02 1.08
N VAL A 58 8.82 2.33 -0.07
CA VAL A 58 7.73 2.37 -1.05
C VAL A 58 6.46 1.75 -0.48
N LEU A 59 6.57 0.65 0.28
CA LEU A 59 5.44 0.05 1.00
C LEU A 59 4.79 1.06 1.94
N LEU A 60 5.59 1.75 2.76
CA LEU A 60 5.08 2.75 3.70
C LEU A 60 4.39 3.90 2.96
N SER A 61 5.02 4.46 1.93
CA SER A 61 4.44 5.56 1.17
C SER A 61 3.18 5.15 0.40
N ALA A 62 3.14 3.93 -0.16
CA ALA A 62 1.94 3.42 -0.83
C ALA A 62 0.77 3.29 0.15
N HIS A 63 1.03 2.80 1.36
CA HIS A 63 0.06 2.73 2.42
C HIS A 63 -0.42 4.12 2.85
N GLU A 64 0.49 5.07 3.10
CA GLU A 64 0.15 6.45 3.44
C GLU A 64 -0.70 7.12 2.35
N LEU A 65 -0.40 6.88 1.07
CA LEU A 65 -1.18 7.38 -0.06
C LEU A 65 -2.58 6.78 -0.10
N ARG A 66 -2.72 5.48 0.18
CA ARG A 66 -4.01 4.81 0.26
C ARG A 66 -4.87 5.38 1.40
N GLU A 67 -4.27 5.59 2.58
CA GLU A 67 -4.98 6.15 3.74
C GLU A 67 -5.31 7.65 3.52
N ALA A 68 -4.40 8.43 2.92
CA ALA A 68 -4.63 9.82 2.58
C ALA A 68 -5.68 9.99 1.46
N GLY A 69 -5.71 9.04 0.53
CA GLY A 69 -6.74 8.93 -0.51
C GLY A 69 -8.01 8.23 -0.03
N GLY A 70 -8.20 8.05 1.29
CA GLY A 70 -9.20 7.20 1.95
C GLY A 70 -10.68 7.51 1.68
N GLY A 71 -11.12 7.36 0.44
CA GLY A 71 -12.50 7.31 0.04
C GLY A 71 -12.56 6.72 -1.36
N GLU A 72 -13.36 5.67 -1.51
CA GLU A 72 -13.97 5.24 -2.77
C GLU A 72 -14.00 6.42 -3.76
N ILE A 73 -13.41 6.28 -4.95
CA ILE A 73 -13.75 7.20 -6.05
C ILE A 73 -15.20 6.88 -6.37
N ILE A 74 -16.14 7.46 -5.61
CA ILE A 74 -17.54 7.55 -5.98
C ILE A 74 -17.54 8.54 -7.13
N THR A 75 -17.34 8.03 -8.34
CA THR A 75 -17.70 8.75 -9.55
C THR A 75 -19.18 9.16 -9.41
N PRO A 76 -19.52 10.45 -9.46
CA PRO A 76 -20.91 10.89 -9.48
C PRO A 76 -21.65 10.40 -10.74
#